data_AF-A0A931A1P6-F1
#
_entry.id   AF-A0A931A1P6-F1
#
_cell.length_a   1.000
_cell.length_b   1.000
_cell.length_c   1.000
_cell.angle_alpha   90.00
_cell.angle_beta   90.00
_cell.angle_gamma   90.00
#
_symmetry.space_group_name_H-M   'P 1'
#
loop_
_entity.id
_entity.type
_entity.pdbx_description
1 polymer ?
#
loop_
_entity_poly.entity_id
_entity_poly.type
_entity_poly.pdbx_seq_one_letter_code
_entity_poly.pdbx_strand_id
1 'polypeptide(L)'
;MWEGWQRAGRPFGAQLSAPVGALALAHGLRGDDDASQLWRSRALNPPDRQRYGHFMAFTDARLALHRGRFEQAAELVEAALVGRSTSATAPYREAVAAELAVAAALPGAADRLAATSTGENEWAAACLARARGRLYEDDGQLHTALAIWERIDARFEHACTLLLLPGRADEGKSELAELNCVPPKI
;
A
#
# COMPACT_ATOMS: atom_id res chain seq x y z
N MET A 1 -8.69 15.35 -17.92
CA MET A 1 -7.22 15.19 -17.86
C MET A 1 -6.69 14.26 -18.95
N TRP A 2 -7.10 12.97 -18.97
CA TRP A 2 -6.64 11.97 -19.95
C TRP A 2 -6.87 12.36 -21.43
N GLU A 3 -8.07 12.85 -21.79
CA GLU A 3 -8.38 13.26 -23.17
C GLU A 3 -7.63 14.53 -23.61
N GLY A 4 -7.32 15.42 -22.67
CA GLY A 4 -6.47 16.60 -22.93
C GLY A 4 -5.02 16.19 -23.20
N TRP A 5 -4.53 15.19 -22.47
CA TRP A 5 -3.21 14.60 -22.66
C TRP A 5 -3.08 13.83 -23.99
N GLN A 6 -4.11 13.06 -24.37
CA GLN A 6 -4.12 12.37 -25.68
C GLN A 6 -4.05 13.34 -26.87
N ARG A 7 -4.68 14.51 -26.75
CA ARG A 7 -4.65 15.57 -27.77
C ARG A 7 -3.28 16.25 -27.91
N ALA A 8 -2.41 16.16 -26.91
CA ALA A 8 -1.11 16.82 -26.87
C ALA A 8 0.06 16.03 -27.50
N GLY A 9 -0.21 14.93 -28.22
CA GLY A 9 0.82 14.28 -29.05
C GLY A 9 1.72 13.23 -28.37
N ARG A 10 1.38 12.79 -27.15
CA ARG A 10 1.88 11.54 -26.53
C ARG A 10 3.41 11.32 -26.47
N PRO A 11 4.15 12.02 -25.62
CA PRO A 11 5.27 11.39 -24.93
C PRO A 11 4.79 11.01 -23.52
N PHE A 12 4.51 9.72 -23.31
CA PHE A 12 4.41 9.20 -21.94
C PHE A 12 5.82 9.23 -21.36
N GLY A 13 6.19 10.36 -20.77
CA GLY A 13 7.41 10.45 -19.99
C GLY A 13 7.29 9.53 -18.78
N ALA A 14 8.38 8.85 -18.40
CA ALA A 14 8.45 8.04 -17.18
C ALA A 14 7.95 8.79 -15.92
N GLN A 15 7.92 10.12 -15.96
CA GLN A 15 7.43 11.03 -14.92
C GLN A 15 5.93 10.89 -14.59
N LEU A 16 5.08 10.45 -15.54
CA LEU A 16 3.63 10.30 -15.30
C LEU A 16 3.22 8.92 -14.77
N SER A 17 4.15 7.96 -14.73
CA SER A 17 3.86 6.58 -14.33
C SER A 17 3.31 6.47 -12.89
N ALA A 18 3.99 7.05 -11.91
CA ALA A 18 3.59 6.97 -10.51
C ALA A 18 2.26 7.70 -10.23
N PRO A 19 2.00 8.93 -10.73
CA PRO A 19 0.69 9.55 -10.61
C PRO A 19 -0.46 8.71 -11.20
N VAL A 20 -0.26 8.07 -12.36
CA VAL A 20 -1.31 7.22 -12.97
C VAL A 20 -1.47 5.91 -12.19
N GLY A 21 -0.40 5.33 -11.67
CA GLY A 21 -0.47 4.20 -10.74
C GLY A 21 -1.22 4.55 -9.45
N ALA A 22 -1.04 5.76 -8.92
CA ALA A 22 -1.75 6.23 -7.73
C ALA A 22 -3.27 6.33 -7.97
N LEU A 23 -3.70 6.65 -9.19
CA LEU A 23 -5.12 6.59 -9.56
C LEU A 23 -5.64 5.15 -9.52
N ALA A 24 -4.85 4.18 -10.00
CA ALA A 24 -5.22 2.77 -9.89
C ALA A 24 -5.39 2.35 -8.43
N LEU A 25 -4.43 2.72 -7.56
CA LEU A 25 -4.52 2.49 -6.12
C LEU A 25 -5.79 3.13 -5.54
N ALA A 26 -6.03 4.41 -5.79
CA ALA A 26 -7.18 5.14 -5.24
C ALA A 26 -8.53 4.52 -5.64
N HIS A 27 -8.72 4.21 -6.93
CA HIS A 27 -9.93 3.50 -7.37
C HIS A 27 -10.04 2.12 -6.74
N GLY A 28 -8.93 1.39 -6.63
CA GLY A 28 -8.91 0.07 -6.05
C GLY A 28 -9.24 0.02 -4.55
N LEU A 29 -8.86 1.04 -3.78
CA LEU A 29 -9.22 1.23 -2.36
C LEU A 29 -10.69 1.66 -2.17
N ARG A 30 -11.30 2.25 -3.21
CA ARG A 30 -12.73 2.59 -3.26
C ARG A 30 -13.62 1.44 -3.72
N GLY A 31 -13.02 0.29 -4.05
CA GLY A 31 -13.75 -0.87 -4.58
C GLY A 31 -14.13 -0.77 -6.06
N ASP A 32 -13.62 0.22 -6.79
CA ASP A 32 -13.84 0.40 -8.23
C ASP A 32 -12.77 -0.37 -9.02
N ASP A 33 -12.98 -1.69 -9.13
CA ASP A 33 -12.04 -2.61 -9.77
C ASP A 33 -11.83 -2.29 -11.26
N ASP A 34 -12.88 -1.89 -11.96
CA ASP A 34 -12.83 -1.56 -13.39
C ASP A 34 -11.97 -0.31 -13.65
N ALA A 35 -12.20 0.77 -12.90
CA ALA A 35 -11.38 1.97 -13.03
C ALA A 35 -9.94 1.71 -12.55
N SER A 36 -9.76 0.94 -11.47
CA SER A 36 -8.45 0.52 -11.00
C SER A 36 -7.68 -0.20 -12.11
N GLN A 37 -8.30 -1.15 -12.80
CA GLN A 37 -7.68 -1.90 -13.90
C GLN A 37 -7.40 -1.00 -15.12
N LEU A 38 -8.33 -0.10 -15.45
CA LEU A 38 -8.16 0.87 -16.52
C LEU A 38 -6.94 1.77 -16.28
N TRP A 39 -6.81 2.36 -15.10
CA TRP A 39 -5.67 3.21 -14.77
C TRP A 39 -4.37 2.42 -14.70
N ARG A 40 -4.40 1.20 -14.17
CA ARG A 40 -3.25 0.28 -14.18
C ARG A 40 -2.76 -0.03 -15.60
N SER A 41 -3.67 -0.32 -16.53
CA SER A 41 -3.30 -0.60 -17.92
C SER A 41 -2.72 0.62 -18.65
N ARG A 42 -3.22 1.83 -18.34
CA ARG A 42 -2.69 3.09 -18.86
C ARG A 42 -1.29 3.38 -18.32
N ALA A 43 -1.09 3.13 -17.04
CA ALA A 43 0.18 3.31 -16.37
C ALA A 43 1.24 2.35 -16.97
N LEU A 44 0.84 1.13 -17.35
CA LEU A 44 1.66 0.11 -18.03
C LEU A 44 1.98 0.39 -19.51
N ASN A 45 1.57 1.54 -20.08
CA ASN A 45 1.64 1.77 -21.53
C ASN A 45 2.58 2.95 -21.91
N PRO A 46 3.68 2.70 -22.67
CA PRO A 46 4.15 1.40 -23.16
C PRO A 46 4.75 0.55 -22.03
N PRO A 47 4.86 -0.78 -22.21
CA PRO A 47 5.36 -1.68 -21.15
C PRO A 47 6.86 -1.48 -20.91
N ASP A 48 7.22 -0.50 -20.07
CA ASP A 48 8.55 -0.35 -19.49
C ASP A 48 8.58 -1.08 -18.14
N ARG A 49 9.40 -2.12 -18.03
CA ARG A 49 9.44 -3.02 -16.86
C ARG A 49 10.25 -2.46 -15.68
N GLN A 50 11.14 -1.49 -15.87
CA GLN A 50 12.22 -1.24 -14.89
C GLN A 50 11.89 -0.20 -13.81
N ARG A 51 11.37 0.98 -14.16
CA ARG A 51 10.99 2.02 -13.17
C ARG A 51 9.53 1.93 -12.73
N TYR A 52 8.69 1.54 -13.67
CA TYR A 52 7.27 1.31 -13.48
C TYR A 52 6.99 0.17 -12.50
N GLY A 53 7.86 -0.86 -12.50
CA GLY A 53 7.73 -2.04 -11.65
C GLY A 53 7.71 -1.71 -10.15
N HIS A 54 8.48 -0.73 -9.68
CA HIS A 54 8.59 -0.46 -8.24
C HIS A 54 7.31 0.18 -7.64
N PHE A 55 6.77 1.23 -8.28
CA PHE A 55 5.53 1.86 -7.79
C PHE A 55 4.32 0.92 -7.98
N MET A 56 4.31 0.15 -9.06
CA MET A 56 3.25 -0.84 -9.23
C MET A 56 3.36 -2.02 -8.29
N ALA A 57 4.56 -2.47 -7.94
CA ALA A 57 4.71 -3.48 -6.90
C ALA A 57 4.18 -2.99 -5.55
N PHE A 58 4.44 -1.71 -5.21
CA PHE A 58 3.79 -1.08 -4.06
C PHE A 58 2.26 -1.08 -4.18
N THR A 59 1.73 -0.65 -5.32
CA THR A 59 0.28 -0.57 -5.57
C THR A 59 -0.39 -1.93 -5.48
N ASP A 60 0.17 -2.93 -6.18
CA ASP A 60 -0.37 -4.29 -6.24
C ASP A 60 -0.30 -4.95 -4.84
N ALA A 61 0.80 -4.77 -4.10
CA ALA A 61 0.92 -5.25 -2.71
C ALA A 61 -0.07 -4.57 -1.76
N ARG A 62 -0.23 -3.24 -1.87
CA ARG A 62 -1.16 -2.47 -1.02
C ARG A 62 -2.62 -2.86 -1.28
N LEU A 63 -2.99 -3.10 -2.54
CA LEU A 63 -4.30 -3.59 -2.92
C LEU A 63 -4.54 -5.04 -2.51
N ALA A 64 -3.54 -5.91 -2.61
CA ALA A 64 -3.61 -7.29 -2.12
C ALA A 64 -3.91 -7.33 -0.61
N LEU A 65 -3.15 -6.54 0.17
CA LEU A 65 -3.37 -6.37 1.60
C LEU A 65 -4.78 -5.85 1.91
N HIS A 66 -5.23 -4.80 1.21
CA HIS A 66 -6.54 -4.21 1.43
C HIS A 66 -7.69 -5.20 1.10
N ARG A 67 -7.51 -6.02 0.07
CA ARG A 67 -8.57 -6.92 -0.42
C ARG A 67 -8.53 -8.31 0.23
N GLY A 68 -7.56 -8.59 1.10
CA GLY A 68 -7.33 -9.93 1.62
C GLY A 68 -7.06 -10.97 0.52
N ARG A 69 -6.43 -10.56 -0.59
CA ARG A 69 -6.09 -11.43 -1.74
C ARG A 69 -4.63 -11.84 -1.64
N PHE A 70 -4.36 -12.95 -0.96
CA PHE A 70 -3.00 -13.37 -0.58
C PHE A 70 -2.42 -14.46 -1.48
N GLU A 71 -3.12 -14.89 -2.51
CA GLU A 71 -2.71 -16.00 -3.39
C GLU A 71 -1.36 -15.73 -4.07
N GLN A 72 -1.06 -14.47 -4.35
CA GLN A 72 0.20 -14.02 -4.97
C GLN A 72 1.08 -13.24 -3.99
N ALA A 73 0.84 -13.34 -2.67
CA ALA A 73 1.52 -12.51 -1.68
C ALA A 73 3.06 -12.66 -1.75
N ALA A 74 3.57 -13.88 -1.90
CA ALA A 74 5.01 -14.12 -2.00
C ALA A 74 5.62 -13.43 -3.23
N GLU A 75 4.98 -13.53 -4.39
CA GLU A 75 5.45 -12.89 -5.63
C GLU A 75 5.43 -11.36 -5.52
N LEU A 76 4.37 -10.80 -4.90
CA LEU A 76 4.23 -9.37 -4.69
C LEU A 76 5.26 -8.82 -3.69
N VAL A 77 5.56 -9.57 -2.63
CA VAL A 77 6.62 -9.24 -1.67
C VAL A 77 7.96 -9.17 -2.37
N GLU A 78 8.33 -10.19 -3.15
CA GLU A 78 9.60 -10.19 -3.88
C GLU A 78 9.65 -9.06 -4.92
N ALA A 79 8.56 -8.84 -5.66
CA ALA A 79 8.47 -7.75 -6.63
C ALA A 79 8.63 -6.36 -5.97
N ALA A 80 8.10 -6.17 -4.77
CA ALA A 80 8.24 -4.93 -4.01
C ALA A 80 9.68 -4.70 -3.53
N LEU A 81 10.47 -5.75 -3.33
CA LEU A 81 11.86 -5.67 -2.87
C LEU A 81 12.87 -5.56 -4.03
N VAL A 82 12.47 -5.84 -5.26
CA VAL A 82 13.32 -5.60 -6.45
C VAL A 82 13.74 -4.12 -6.52
N GLY A 83 15.02 -3.85 -6.78
CA GLY A 83 15.57 -2.51 -6.94
C GLY A 83 16.61 -2.13 -5.88
N ARG A 84 17.10 -0.89 -5.91
CA ARG A 84 18.07 -0.39 -4.91
C ARG A 84 17.34 0.16 -3.69
N SER A 85 17.75 -0.25 -2.50
CA SER A 85 17.24 0.24 -1.20
C SER A 85 17.49 1.75 -0.99
N THR A 86 18.38 2.38 -1.76
CA THR A 86 18.64 3.83 -1.69
C THR A 86 17.64 4.71 -2.46
N SER A 87 16.60 4.13 -3.08
CA SER A 87 15.56 4.93 -3.75
C SER A 87 14.67 5.64 -2.73
N ALA A 88 14.21 6.86 -3.01
CA ALA A 88 13.24 7.57 -2.16
C ALA A 88 11.92 6.79 -1.92
N THR A 89 11.60 5.84 -2.80
CA THR A 89 10.43 4.96 -2.72
C THR A 89 10.67 3.67 -1.93
N ALA A 90 11.92 3.37 -1.53
CA ALA A 90 12.27 2.10 -0.89
C ALA A 90 11.55 1.89 0.45
N PRO A 91 11.50 2.87 1.37
CA PRO A 91 10.83 2.66 2.66
C PRO A 91 9.36 2.26 2.52
N TYR A 92 8.63 2.85 1.57
CA TYR A 92 7.23 2.51 1.29
C TYR A 92 7.08 1.07 0.79
N ARG A 93 7.95 0.65 -0.13
CA ARG A 93 7.91 -0.68 -0.72
C ARG A 93 8.31 -1.76 0.28
N GLU A 94 9.38 -1.53 1.01
CA GLU A 94 9.87 -2.48 2.02
C GLU A 94 8.85 -2.62 3.15
N ALA A 95 8.24 -1.52 3.61
CA ALA A 95 7.21 -1.56 4.64
C ALA A 95 5.93 -2.30 4.19
N VAL A 96 5.43 -2.04 2.97
CA VAL A 96 4.24 -2.76 2.47
C VAL A 96 4.55 -4.24 2.22
N ALA A 97 5.77 -4.57 1.82
CA ALA A 97 6.21 -5.96 1.66
C ALA A 97 6.26 -6.70 3.00
N ALA A 98 6.82 -6.08 4.04
CA ALA A 98 6.83 -6.64 5.39
C ALA A 98 5.40 -6.83 5.94
N GLU A 99 4.54 -5.83 5.76
CA GLU A 99 3.15 -5.90 6.21
C GLU A 99 2.35 -6.97 5.47
N LEU A 100 2.49 -7.06 4.14
CA LEU A 100 1.84 -8.10 3.33
C LEU A 100 2.33 -9.50 3.73
N ALA A 101 3.63 -9.67 3.97
CA ALA A 101 4.17 -10.96 4.40
C ALA A 101 3.57 -11.41 5.74
N VAL A 102 3.38 -10.49 6.68
CA VAL A 102 2.70 -10.77 7.96
C VAL A 102 1.24 -11.11 7.75
N ALA A 103 0.50 -10.27 7.01
CA ALA A 103 -0.94 -10.48 6.81
C ALA A 103 -1.26 -11.78 6.05
N ALA A 104 -0.40 -12.19 5.14
CA ALA A 104 -0.50 -13.44 4.40
C ALA A 104 0.11 -14.65 5.12
N ALA A 105 0.61 -14.49 6.36
CA ALA A 105 1.28 -15.51 7.15
C ALA A 105 2.41 -16.24 6.39
N LEU A 106 3.20 -15.50 5.61
CA LEU A 106 4.29 -16.08 4.84
C LEU A 106 5.43 -16.59 5.75
N PRO A 107 6.11 -17.67 5.36
CA PRO A 107 7.35 -18.10 6.04
C PRO A 107 8.37 -16.95 6.10
N GLY A 108 9.00 -16.76 7.26
CA GLY A 108 10.00 -15.71 7.47
C GLY A 108 9.44 -14.28 7.56
N ALA A 109 8.12 -14.10 7.71
CA ALA A 109 7.52 -12.78 7.88
C ALA A 109 8.10 -12.01 9.08
N ALA A 110 8.35 -12.70 10.20
CA ALA A 110 8.97 -12.13 11.39
C ALA A 110 10.39 -11.61 11.11
N ASP A 111 11.23 -12.42 10.46
CA ASP A 111 12.60 -12.05 10.12
C ASP A 111 12.64 -10.87 9.14
N ARG A 112 11.75 -10.87 8.14
CA ARG A 112 11.62 -9.77 7.18
C ARG A 112 11.18 -8.48 7.87
N LEU A 113 10.20 -8.55 8.75
CA LEU A 113 9.73 -7.41 9.53
C LEU A 113 10.83 -6.84 10.44
N ALA A 114 11.63 -7.70 11.08
CA ALA A 114 12.76 -7.28 11.89
C ALA A 114 13.91 -6.66 11.08
N ALA A 115 14.15 -7.15 9.86
CA ALA A 115 15.19 -6.65 8.98
C ALA A 115 14.83 -5.34 8.25
N THR A 116 13.55 -4.97 8.22
CA THR A 116 13.09 -3.78 7.47
C THR A 116 13.41 -2.50 8.23
N SER A 117 14.16 -1.59 7.61
CA SER A 117 14.45 -0.27 8.15
C SER A 117 13.45 0.76 7.63
N THR A 118 12.96 1.61 8.53
CA THR A 118 12.04 2.71 8.18
C THR A 118 12.80 3.95 7.71
N GLY A 119 14.10 4.04 8.03
CA GLY A 119 14.81 5.32 8.02
C GLY A 119 14.00 6.38 8.78
N GLU A 120 13.96 7.60 8.24
CA GLU A 120 13.16 8.73 8.73
C GLU A 120 11.71 8.72 8.20
N ASN A 121 11.28 7.64 7.52
CA ASN A 121 9.96 7.58 6.91
C ASN A 121 8.89 7.14 7.92
N GLU A 122 8.04 8.09 8.30
CA GLU A 122 7.03 7.89 9.34
C GLU A 122 5.89 6.98 8.88
N TRP A 123 5.54 7.04 7.59
CA TRP A 123 4.55 6.14 7.02
C TRP A 123 5.03 4.68 7.08
N ALA A 124 6.29 4.44 6.72
CA ALA A 124 6.91 3.12 6.84
C ALA A 124 6.96 2.66 8.31
N ALA A 125 7.31 3.56 9.24
CA ALA A 125 7.35 3.25 10.67
C ALA A 125 6.00 2.79 11.22
N ALA A 126 4.92 3.47 10.85
CA ALA A 126 3.58 3.11 11.26
C ALA A 126 3.09 1.81 10.60
N CYS A 127 3.44 1.55 9.33
CA CYS A 127 3.21 0.25 8.70
C CYS A 127 3.90 -0.90 9.45
N LEU A 128 5.17 -0.73 9.85
CA LEU A 128 5.88 -1.77 10.60
C LEU A 128 5.31 -1.96 12.01
N ALA A 129 4.88 -0.88 12.68
CA ALA A 129 4.17 -0.98 13.96
C ALA A 129 2.85 -1.75 13.80
N ARG A 130 2.05 -1.43 12.78
CA ARG A 130 0.83 -2.17 12.47
C ARG A 130 1.09 -3.65 12.15
N ALA A 131 2.13 -3.94 11.39
CA ALA A 131 2.55 -5.31 11.08
C ALA A 131 2.99 -6.07 12.35
N ARG A 132 3.73 -5.44 13.27
CA ARG A 132 4.08 -6.02 14.57
C ARG A 132 2.83 -6.32 15.40
N GLY A 133 1.89 -5.36 15.46
CA GLY A 133 0.62 -5.55 16.16
C GLY A 133 -0.19 -6.74 15.64
N ARG A 134 -0.24 -6.93 14.32
CA ARG A 134 -0.86 -8.12 13.70
C ARG A 134 -0.11 -9.42 14.04
N LEU A 135 1.23 -9.41 13.90
CA LEU A 135 2.04 -10.62 14.03
C LEU A 135 2.07 -11.15 15.47
N TYR A 136 2.09 -10.25 16.44
CA TYR A 136 2.26 -10.58 17.86
C TYR A 136 1.01 -10.35 18.70
N GLU A 137 -0.12 -10.02 18.07
CA GLU A 137 -1.37 -9.66 18.74
C GLU A 137 -1.16 -8.55 19.79
N ASP A 138 -0.36 -7.55 19.42
CA ASP A 138 0.08 -6.47 20.31
C ASP A 138 -0.67 -5.16 20.02
N ASP A 139 -1.72 -4.91 20.82
CA ASP A 139 -2.51 -3.68 20.75
C ASP A 139 -1.65 -2.42 20.99
N GLY A 140 -0.58 -2.50 21.77
CA GLY A 140 0.35 -1.38 21.99
C GLY A 140 1.06 -0.96 20.70
N GLN A 141 1.42 -1.92 19.85
CA GLN A 141 1.97 -1.62 18.52
C GLN A 141 0.91 -1.04 17.57
N LEU A 142 -0.34 -1.49 17.66
CA LEU A 142 -1.45 -0.90 16.90
C LEU A 142 -1.73 0.55 17.33
N HIS A 143 -1.72 0.84 18.62
CA HIS A 143 -1.83 2.21 19.15
C HIS A 143 -0.65 3.10 18.72
N THR A 144 0.56 2.54 18.69
CA THR A 144 1.74 3.25 18.16
C THR A 144 1.54 3.63 16.70
N ALA A 145 1.01 2.71 15.87
CA ALA A 145 0.70 3.00 14.48
C ALA A 145 -0.36 4.11 14.35
N LEU A 146 -1.45 4.05 15.12
CA LEU A 146 -2.50 5.08 15.11
C LEU A 146 -1.95 6.48 15.42
N ALA A 147 -1.13 6.62 16.47
CA ALA A 147 -0.54 7.90 16.84
C ALA A 147 0.35 8.49 15.73
N ILE A 148 1.06 7.64 14.98
CA ILE A 148 1.85 8.10 13.84
C ILE A 148 0.94 8.47 12.68
N TRP A 149 -0.10 7.68 12.37
CA TRP A 149 -1.06 7.99 11.30
C TRP A 149 -1.75 9.33 11.51
N GLU A 150 -2.18 9.61 12.74
CA GLU A 150 -2.78 10.90 13.11
C GLU A 150 -1.80 12.05 12.87
N ARG A 151 -0.55 11.90 13.30
CA ARG A 151 0.49 12.92 13.19
C ARG A 151 0.84 13.28 11.74
N ILE A 152 0.74 12.32 10.82
CA ILE A 152 1.00 12.53 9.38
C ILE A 152 -0.29 12.71 8.55
N ASP A 153 -1.45 12.84 9.21
CA ASP A 153 -2.77 12.96 8.58
C ASP A 153 -3.10 11.82 7.59
N ALA A 154 -2.64 10.60 7.88
CA ALA A 154 -2.91 9.42 7.06
C ALA A 154 -4.24 8.76 7.43
N ARG A 155 -5.35 9.50 7.26
CA ARG A 155 -6.72 9.10 7.64
C ARG A 155 -7.14 7.70 7.17
N PHE A 156 -6.82 7.34 5.93
CA PHE A 156 -7.15 6.00 5.41
C PHE A 156 -6.42 4.88 6.17
N GLU A 157 -5.14 5.10 6.49
CA GLU A 157 -4.32 4.13 7.22
C GLU A 157 -4.74 4.06 8.69
N HIS A 158 -5.07 5.20 9.29
CA HIS A 158 -5.66 5.31 10.62
C HIS A 158 -6.92 4.44 10.73
N ALA A 159 -7.89 4.67 9.84
CA ALA A 159 -9.15 3.94 9.81
C ALA A 159 -8.96 2.44 9.60
N CYS A 160 -8.08 2.02 8.69
CA CYS A 160 -7.76 0.60 8.51
C CYS A 160 -7.14 -0.04 9.76
N THR A 161 -6.38 0.73 10.55
CA THR A 161 -5.73 0.25 11.77
C THR A 161 -6.73 0.12 12.93
N LEU A 162 -7.70 1.03 13.03
CA LEU A 162 -8.79 0.94 14.01
C LEU A 162 -9.59 -0.36 13.89
N LEU A 163 -9.74 -0.89 12.67
CA LEU A 163 -10.43 -2.15 12.44
C LEU A 163 -9.73 -3.38 13.05
N LEU A 164 -8.44 -3.25 13.39
CA LEU A 164 -7.66 -4.32 14.03
C LEU A 164 -7.79 -4.30 15.55
N LEU A 165 -8.26 -3.21 16.14
CA LEU A 165 -8.39 -3.05 17.58
C LEU A 165 -9.76 -3.49 18.08
N PRO A 166 -9.82 -4.28 19.17
CA PRO A 166 -11.09 -4.62 19.81
C PRO A 166 -11.90 -3.37 20.17
N GLY A 167 -13.18 -3.35 19.78
CA GLY A 167 -14.12 -2.27 20.12
C GLY A 167 -13.95 -0.96 19.33
N ARG A 168 -13.01 -0.87 18.38
CA ARG A 168 -12.78 0.33 17.56
C ARG A 168 -13.20 0.18 16.09
N ALA A 169 -13.74 -0.97 15.72
CA ALA A 169 -14.08 -1.29 14.34
C ALA A 169 -15.14 -0.34 13.73
N ASP A 170 -16.12 0.12 14.50
CA ASP A 170 -17.18 0.98 13.97
C ASP A 170 -16.69 2.40 13.66
N GLU A 171 -15.75 2.91 14.45
CA GLU A 171 -15.06 4.17 14.16
C GLU A 171 -14.26 4.07 12.85
N GLY A 172 -13.47 3.00 12.69
CA GLY A 172 -12.72 2.76 11.46
C GLY A 172 -13.63 2.64 10.22
N LYS A 173 -14.77 1.96 10.34
CA LYS A 173 -15.76 1.86 9.24
C LYS A 173 -16.37 3.21 8.90
N SER A 174 -16.70 4.03 9.91
CA SER A 174 -17.25 5.37 9.71
C SER A 174 -16.28 6.25 8.94
N GLU A 175 -15.01 6.26 9.35
CA GLU A 175 -13.98 7.07 8.68
C GLU A 175 -13.75 6.59 7.23
N LEU A 176 -13.73 5.28 6.97
CA LEU A 176 -13.63 4.75 5.60
C LEU A 176 -14.83 5.14 4.74
N ALA A 177 -16.04 5.16 5.31
CA ALA A 177 -17.24 5.59 4.60
C ALA A 177 -17.16 7.07 4.18
N GLU A 178 -16.63 7.95 5.04
CA GLU A 178 -16.39 9.36 4.69
C GLU A 178 -15.39 9.51 3.55
N LEU A 179 -14.34 8.68 3.55
CA LEU A 179 -13.35 8.62 2.46
C LEU A 179 -13.90 7.93 1.19
N ASN A 180 -15.10 7.36 1.27
CA ASN A 180 -15.72 6.47 0.28
C ASN A 180 -14.81 5.30 -0.12
N CYS A 181 -14.06 4.79 0.85
CA CYS A 181 -13.27 3.58 0.72
C CYS A 181 -14.05 2.38 1.25
N VAL A 182 -13.85 1.22 0.65
CA VAL A 182 -14.40 -0.02 1.20
C VAL A 182 -13.55 -0.45 2.40
N PRO A 183 -14.12 -1.09 3.44
CA PRO A 183 -13.31 -1.66 4.51
C PRO A 183 -12.36 -2.77 3.99
N PRO A 184 -11.12 -2.85 4.51
CA PRO A 184 -10.23 -3.95 4.19
C PRO A 184 -10.83 -5.29 4.62
N LYS A 185 -10.53 -6.35 3.85
CA LYS A 185 -10.81 -7.73 4.28
C LYS A 185 -9.68 -8.15 5.21
N ILE A 186 -10.02 -8.29 6.49
CA ILE A 186 -9.08 -8.49 7.60
C ILE A 186 -8.96 -9.97 7.93
#